data_AF-A0A7K4APD4-F1
#
_entry.id   AF-A0A7K4APD4-F1
#
_cell.length_a   1.000
_cell.length_b   1.000
_cell.length_c   1.000
_cell.angle_alpha   90.00
_cell.angle_beta   90.00
_cell.angle_gamma   90.00
#
_symmetry.space_group_name_H-M   'P 1'
#
loop_
_entity.id
_entity.type
_entity.pdbx_description
1 polymer ?
#
loop_
_entity_poly.entity_id
_entity_poly.type
_entity_poly.pdbx_seq_one_letter_code
_entity_poly.pdbx_strand_id
1 'polypeptide(L)' 'MMIIGVGCGPDLITIQAARLIFNARRVAGSQRALDLAEEYIQEDCQVEVLKDYSRLNELPPDTVLLSTGDP' A
#
# COMPACT_ATOMS: atom_id res chain seq x y z
N MET A 1 -3.01 6.50 -9.98
CA MET A 1 -2.34 6.04 -8.75
C MET A 1 -3.14 6.60 -7.58
N MET A 2 -3.40 5.78 -6.56
CA MET A 2 -4.09 6.20 -5.34
C MET A 2 -3.12 6.05 -4.16
N ILE A 3 -3.13 6.97 -3.21
CA ILE A 3 -2.30 6.87 -2.00
C ILE A 3 -3.20 6.52 -0.81
N ILE A 4 -2.79 5.54 -0.01
CA ILE A 4 -3.55 5.04 1.14
C ILE A 4 -2.66 5.04 2.38
N GLY A 5 -3.20 5.60 3.46
CA GLY A 5 -2.58 5.57 4.78
C GLY A 5 -2.83 4.25 5.47
N VAL A 6 -1.76 3.59 5.91
CA VAL A 6 -1.83 2.33 6.66
C VAL A 6 -1.69 2.54 8.18
N GLY A 7 -1.68 3.80 8.63
CA GLY A 7 -1.48 4.12 10.04
C GLY A 7 -0.02 3.93 10.48
N CYS A 8 0.24 4.22 11.75
CA CYS A 8 1.60 4.18 12.31
C CYS A 8 1.96 2.84 12.98
N GLY A 9 0.99 1.93 13.13
CA GLY A 9 1.13 0.65 13.82
C GLY A 9 0.01 -0.33 13.48
N PRO A 10 0.10 -1.57 14.01
CA PRO A 10 -0.89 -2.63 13.77
C PRO A 10 -2.30 -2.20 14.16
N ASP A 11 -3.31 -2.74 13.49
CA ASP A 11 -4.74 -2.51 13.75
C ASP A 11 -5.23 -1.05 13.62
N LEU A 12 -4.38 -0.13 13.14
CA LEU A 12 -4.74 1.27 12.89
C LEU A 12 -5.20 1.55 11.45
N ILE A 13 -5.26 0.51 10.61
CA ILE A 13 -5.83 0.60 9.27
C ILE A 13 -7.34 0.83 9.37
N THR A 14 -7.87 1.75 8.57
CA THR A 14 -9.31 1.93 8.47
C THR A 14 -9.94 0.81 7.64
N ILE A 15 -11.19 0.46 7.92
CA ILE A 15 -11.94 -0.54 7.12
C ILE A 15 -12.00 -0.14 5.64
N GLN A 16 -12.05 1.17 5.34
CA GLN A 16 -12.02 1.66 3.97
C GLN A 16 -10.66 1.40 3.30
N ALA A 17 -9.56 1.70 3.98
CA ALA A 17 -8.21 1.42 3.49
C ALA A 17 -8.02 -0.09 3.25
N ALA A 18 -8.39 -0.94 4.22
CA ALA A 18 -8.33 -2.39 4.11
C ALA A 18 -9.08 -2.90 2.87
N ARG A 19 -10.31 -2.42 2.62
CA ARG A 19 -11.10 -2.82 1.45
C ARG A 19 -10.45 -2.40 0.13
N LEU A 20 -9.86 -1.21 0.06
CA LEU A 20 -9.19 -0.75 -1.14
C LEU A 20 -7.93 -1.57 -1.43
N ILE A 21 -7.15 -1.90 -0.39
CA ILE A 21 -5.96 -2.75 -0.48
C ILE A 21 -6.34 -4.17 -0.92
N PHE A 22 -7.38 -4.75 -0.31
CA PHE A 22 -7.89 -6.08 -0.65
C PHE A 22 -8.34 -6.22 -2.10
N ASN A 23 -8.85 -5.15 -2.71
CA ASN A 23 -9.29 -5.15 -4.11
C ASN A 23 -8.20 -4.64 -5.08
N ALA A 24 -7.01 -4.30 -4.58
CA ALA A 24 -5.93 -3.78 -5.40
C ALA A 24 -5.28 -4.93 -6.19
N ARG A 25 -5.03 -4.70 -7.49
CA ARG A 25 -4.23 -5.63 -8.30
C ARG A 25 -2.72 -5.44 -8.08
N ARG A 26 -2.35 -4.25 -7.60
CA ARG A 26 -0.96 -3.87 -7.36
C ARG A 26 -0.88 -2.90 -6.20
N VAL A 27 0.04 -3.17 -5.29
CA VAL A 27 0.40 -2.29 -4.18
C VAL A 27 1.89 -2.00 -4.20
N ALA A 28 2.26 -0.77 -3.85
CA ALA A 28 3.65 -0.38 -3.68
C ALA A 28 3.80 0.46 -2.42
N GLY A 29 4.94 0.42 -1.76
CA GLY A 29 5.15 1.20 -0.55
C GLY A 29 6.49 0.89 0.11
N SER A 30 6.79 1.57 1.22
CA SER A 30 7.93 1.17 2.04
C SER A 30 7.69 -0.22 2.63
N GLN A 31 8.76 -0.94 2.98
CA GLN A 31 8.64 -2.25 3.63
C GLN A 31 7.69 -2.19 4.83
N ARG A 32 7.88 -1.19 5.70
CA ARG A 32 7.03 -0.99 6.88
C ARG A 32 5.55 -0.79 6.53
N ALA A 33 5.25 -0.04 5.46
CA ALA A 33 3.86 0.18 5.05
C ALA A 33 3.20 -1.11 4.53
N LEU A 34 3.97 -1.92 3.81
CA LEU A 34 3.53 -3.21 3.30
C LEU A 34 3.32 -4.21 4.45
N ASP A 35 4.24 -4.27 5.41
CA ASP A 35 4.13 -5.15 6.59
C ASP A 35 2.86 -4.84 7.40
N LEU A 36 2.53 -3.55 7.59
CA LEU A 36 1.31 -3.12 8.30
C LEU A 36 0.02 -3.47 7.57
N ALA A 37 0.08 -3.72 6.25
CA ALA A 37 -1.06 -4.01 5.41
C ALA A 37 -1.12 -5.47 4.95
N GLU A 38 -0.16 -6.31 5.35
CA GLU A 38 0.06 -7.66 4.83
C GLU A 38 -1.23 -8.51 4.84
N GLU A 39 -1.97 -8.47 5.94
CA GLU A 39 -3.21 -9.24 6.12
C GLU A 39 -4.34 -8.86 5.14
N TYR A 40 -4.25 -7.68 4.54
CA TYR A 40 -5.25 -7.17 3.58
C TYR A 40 -4.80 -7.30 2.14
N ILE A 41 -3.56 -7.71 1.88
CA ILE A 41 -3.01 -7.89 0.52
C ILE A 41 -3.35 -9.30 0.05
N GLN A 42 -3.98 -9.43 -1.12
CA GLN A 42 -4.30 -10.74 -1.70
C GLN A 42 -3.06 -11.44 -2.23
N GLU A 43 -3.06 -12.78 -2.23
CA GLU A 43 -1.93 -13.59 -2.71
C GLU A 43 -1.59 -13.35 -4.19
N ASP A 44 -2.58 -12.98 -5.00
CA ASP A 44 -2.43 -12.65 -6.42
C ASP A 44 -2.11 -11.17 -6.67
N CYS A 45 -2.04 -10.35 -5.61
CA CYS A 45 -1.68 -8.94 -5.70
C CYS A 45 -0.19 -8.77 -5.99
N GLN A 46 0.13 -7.88 -6.93
CA GLN A 46 1.52 -7.54 -7.24
C GLN A 46 2.07 -6.57 -6.18
N VAL A 47 3.05 -7.01 -5.41
CA VAL A 47 3.65 -6.23 -4.32
C VAL A 47 5.01 -5.70 -4.72
N GLU A 48 5.23 -4.39 -4.58
CA GLU A 48 6.50 -3.74 -4.88
C GLU A 48 7.02 -2.92 -3.70
N VAL A 49 8.18 -3.30 -3.17
CA VAL A 49 8.87 -2.54 -2.11
C VAL A 49 9.61 -1.37 -2.71
N LEU A 50 9.19 -0.16 -2.36
CA LEU A 50 9.85 1.08 -2.76
C LEU A 50 11.01 1.37 -1.82
N LYS A 51 12.23 1.39 -2.39
CA LYS A 51 13.46 1.83 -1.71
C LYS A 51 13.73 3.32 -1.90
N ASP A 52 13.19 3.88 -2.98
CA ASP A 52 13.31 5.29 -3.34
C ASP A 52 12.01 5.75 -4.01
N TYR A 53 11.44 6.84 -3.51
CA TYR A 53 10.21 7.44 -4.02
C TYR A 53 10.44 8.34 -5.24
N SER A 54 11.69 8.54 -5.67
CA SER A 54 12.02 9.31 -6.87
C SER A 54 11.42 8.75 -8.17
N ARG A 55 11.05 7.46 -8.17
CA ARG A 55 10.54 6.73 -9.35
C ARG A 55 9.05 6.40 -9.30
N LEU A 56 8.28 7.10 -8.47
CA LEU A 56 6.82 6.92 -8.40
C LEU A 56 6.12 7.08 -9.76
N ASN A 57 6.69 7.89 -10.67
CA ASN A 57 6.15 8.11 -12.02
C ASN A 57 6.32 6.90 -12.96
N GLU A 58 7.15 5.93 -12.59
CA GLU A 58 7.36 4.69 -13.36
C GLU A 58 6.32 3.61 -12.99
N LEU A 59 5.59 3.80 -11.88
CA LEU A 59 4.58 2.85 -11.42
C LEU A 59 3.35 2.86 -12.34
N PRO A 60 2.73 1.70 -12.58
CA PRO A 60 1.47 1.63 -13.30
C PRO A 60 0.39 2.53 -12.66
N PRO A 61 -0.50 3.13 -13.48
CA PRO A 61 -1.48 4.09 -13.00
C PRO A 61 -2.53 3.48 -12.06
N ASP A 62 -2.71 2.17 -12.06
CA ASP A 62 -3.60 1.42 -11.15
C ASP A 62 -2.92 0.98 -9.84
N THR A 63 -1.66 1.37 -9.61
CA THR A 63 -0.95 1.09 -8.36
C THR A 63 -1.59 1.82 -7.19
N VAL A 64 -1.80 1.09 -6.10
CA VAL A 64 -2.13 1.63 -4.78
C VAL A 64 -0.84 1.83 -3.99
N LEU A 65 -0.50 3.09 -3.70
CA LEU A 65 0.68 3.46 -2.95
C LEU A 65 0.37 3.49 -1.44
N LEU A 66 1.05 2.67 -0.66
CA LEU A 66 0.91 2.61 0.79
C LEU A 66 1.90 3.55 1.47
N SER A 67 1.39 4.37 2.38
CA SER A 67 2.17 5.28 3.21
C SER A 67 1.88 5.02 4.68
N THR A 68 2.94 4.99 5.50
CA THR A 68 2.79 4.92 6.95
C THR A 68 2.20 6.22 7.50
N GLY A 69 1.31 6.12 8.47
CA GLY A 69 0.63 7.26 9.05
C GLY A 69 -0.53 7.74 8.18
N ASP A 70 -0.56 9.04 7.91
CA ASP A 70 -1.56 9.71 7.09
C ASP A 70 -0.86 10.36 5.87
N PRO A 71 -1.18 9.95 4.63
CA PRO A 71 -0.56 10.45 3.40
C PRO A 71 -1.06 11.82 2.91
#